data_AF-A0A1E2WE02-F1
#
_entry.id   AF-A0A1E2WE02-F1
#
_cell.length_a   1.000
_cell.length_b   1.000
_cell.length_c   1.000
_cell.angle_alpha   90.00
_cell.angle_beta   90.00
_cell.angle_gamma   90.00
#
_symmetry.space_group_name_H-M   'P 1'
#
loop_
_entity.id
_entity.type
_entity.pdbx_description
1 polymer ?
#
loop_
_entity_poly.entity_id
_entity_poly.type
_entity_poly.pdbx_seq_one_letter_code
_entity_poly.pdbx_strand_id
1 'polypeptide(L)'
;MRLDMAVLRESPWYQEIEQRGIQQGVQQGARQQLIRVLRRRFGEISQEVEARLEGESVEQLENLMDSAIAVSSLNEFVVILFR
;
A
#
# COMPACT_ATOMS: atom_id res chain seq x y z
N MET A 1 13.93 19.26 28.99
CA MET A 1 12.52 18.90 29.25
C MET A 1 12.33 17.43 28.91
N ARG A 2 12.04 16.56 29.89
CA ARG A 2 11.47 15.23 29.61
C ARG A 2 9.97 15.44 29.53
N LEU A 3 9.41 15.38 28.33
CA LEU A 3 7.96 15.33 28.19
C LEU A 3 7.53 13.96 28.73
N ASP A 4 6.65 13.97 29.71
CA ASP A 4 6.03 12.73 30.17
C ASP A 4 5.29 12.10 28.98
N MET A 5 5.58 10.83 28.70
CA MET A 5 4.96 10.11 27.60
C MET A 5 3.45 10.01 27.78
N ALA A 6 2.95 10.10 29.02
CA ALA A 6 1.53 10.18 29.31
C ALA A 6 0.91 11.47 28.74
N VAL A 7 1.54 12.62 28.96
CA VAL A 7 1.07 13.94 28.47
C VAL A 7 1.12 14.03 26.94
N LEU A 8 2.12 13.40 26.32
CA LEU A 8 2.23 13.37 24.86
C LEU A 8 1.11 12.58 24.19
N ARG A 9 0.71 11.42 24.75
CA ARG A 9 -0.35 10.58 24.16
C ARG A 9 -1.73 11.25 24.17
N GLU A 10 -1.97 12.15 25.11
CA GLU A 10 -3.22 12.91 25.23
C GLU A 10 -3.23 14.15 24.33
N SER A 11 -2.11 14.51 23.69
CA SER A 11 -2.03 15.65 22.79
C SER A 11 -2.74 15.37 21.45
N PRO A 12 -3.56 16.30 20.92
CA PRO A 12 -4.19 16.17 19.61
C PRO A 12 -3.20 15.87 18.47
N TRP A 13 -1.99 16.42 18.53
CA TRP A 13 -0.96 16.19 17.50
C TRP A 13 -0.38 14.76 17.54
N TYR A 14 -0.33 14.14 18.72
CA TYR A 14 0.09 12.74 18.83
C TYR A 14 -0.93 11.80 18.20
N GLN A 15 -2.23 12.04 18.46
CA GLN A 15 -3.31 11.28 17.82
C GLN A 15 -3.26 11.41 16.30
N GLU A 16 -2.96 12.60 15.78
CA GLU A 16 -2.81 12.82 14.34
C GLU A 16 -1.62 12.04 13.75
N ILE A 17 -0.47 12.02 14.42
CA ILE A 17 0.69 11.21 14.00
C ILE A 17 0.37 9.73 14.04
N GLU A 18 -0.26 9.26 15.12
CA GLU A 18 -0.62 7.86 15.27
C GLU A 18 -1.58 7.43 14.15
N GLN A 19 -2.61 8.22 13.87
CA GLN A 19 -3.54 7.98 12.76
C GLN A 19 -2.83 7.97 11.41
N ARG A 20 -1.94 8.94 11.14
CA ARG A 20 -1.13 8.96 9.90
C ARG A 20 -0.23 7.74 9.79
N GLY A 21 0.40 7.32 10.90
CA GLY A 21 1.24 6.13 10.94
C GLY A 21 0.45 4.86 10.66
N ILE A 22 -0.75 4.73 11.22
CA ILE A 22 -1.66 3.61 10.92
C ILE A 22 -2.05 3.61 9.45
N GLN A 23 -2.47 4.76 8.89
CA GLN A 23 -2.85 4.87 7.48
C GLN A 23 -1.70 4.51 6.54
N GLN A 24 -0.49 5.00 6.82
CA GLN A 24 0.71 4.64 6.07
C GLN A 24 1.02 3.14 6.19
N GLY A 25 0.90 2.56 7.38
CA GLY A 25 1.12 1.13 7.61
C GLY A 25 0.13 0.25 6.84
N VAL A 26 -1.14 0.63 6.82
CA VAL A 26 -2.18 -0.07 6.04
C VAL A 26 -1.88 0.00 4.55
N GLN A 27 -1.54 1.19 4.02
CA GLN A 27 -1.19 1.36 2.61
C GLN A 27 0.04 0.56 2.21
N GLN A 28 1.12 0.61 3.01
CA GLN A 28 2.33 -0.18 2.77
C GLN A 28 2.04 -1.69 2.82
N GLY A 29 1.21 -2.13 3.77
CA GLY A 29 0.79 -3.53 3.91
C GLY A 29 0.03 -4.02 2.67
N ALA A 30 -0.99 -3.28 2.24
CA ALA A 30 -1.78 -3.60 1.05
C ALA A 30 -0.89 -3.70 -0.21
N ARG A 31 0.00 -2.72 -0.40
CA ARG A 31 0.96 -2.69 -1.51
C ARG A 31 1.91 -3.90 -1.50
N GLN A 32 2.48 -4.22 -0.33
CA GLN A 32 3.37 -5.37 -0.19
C GLN A 32 2.67 -6.70 -0.49
N GLN A 33 1.42 -6.87 -0.05
CA GLN A 33 0.66 -8.08 -0.37
C GLN A 33 0.38 -8.17 -1.87
N LEU A 34 -0.02 -7.07 -2.51
CA LEU A 34 -0.25 -7.04 -3.96
C LEU A 34 1.01 -7.41 -4.75
N ILE A 35 2.15 -6.79 -4.43
CA ILE A 35 3.45 -7.12 -5.03
C ILE A 35 3.77 -8.60 -4.84
N ARG A 36 3.54 -9.16 -3.65
CA ARG A 36 3.77 -10.59 -3.38
C ARG A 36 2.88 -11.49 -4.25
N VAL A 37 1.61 -11.14 -4.43
CA VAL A 37 0.67 -11.90 -5.28
C VAL A 37 1.12 -11.83 -6.74
N LEU A 38 1.41 -10.64 -7.27
CA LEU A 38 1.91 -10.46 -8.63
C LEU A 38 3.17 -11.28 -8.87
N ARG A 39 4.13 -11.22 -7.94
CA ARG A 39 5.38 -11.98 -8.05
C ARG A 39 5.17 -13.49 -8.03
N ARG A 40 4.21 -13.97 -7.24
CA ARG A 40 3.88 -15.41 -7.21
C ARG A 40 3.16 -15.90 -8.46
N ARG A 41 2.27 -15.08 -9.03
CA ARG A 41 1.49 -15.47 -10.21
C ARG A 41 2.28 -15.32 -11.50
N PHE A 42 3.09 -14.27 -11.61
CA PHE A 42 3.66 -13.85 -12.88
C PHE A 42 5.19 -13.79 -12.91
N GLY A 43 5.87 -14.04 -11.78
CA GLY A 43 7.33 -13.95 -11.69
C GLY A 43 7.81 -12.54 -11.40
N GLU A 44 8.96 -12.14 -11.95
CA GLU A 44 9.48 -10.79 -11.69
C GLU A 44 8.57 -9.70 -12.26
N ILE A 45 8.40 -8.62 -11.49
CA ILE A 45 7.69 -7.40 -11.92
C ILE A 45 8.71 -6.27 -12.12
N SER A 46 8.42 -5.35 -13.03
CA SER A 46 9.32 -4.22 -13.30
C SER A 46 9.31 -3.19 -12.17
N GLN A 47 10.40 -2.43 -12.03
CA GLN A 47 10.47 -1.31 -11.08
C GLN A 47 9.40 -0.24 -11.37
N GLU A 48 9.00 -0.08 -12.62
CA GLU A 48 7.95 0.86 -13.01
C GLU A 48 6.59 0.48 -12.40
N VAL A 49 6.24 -0.81 -12.41
CA VAL A 49 5.03 -1.33 -11.76
C VAL A 49 5.09 -1.09 -10.26
N GLU A 50 6.23 -1.36 -9.62
CA GLU A 50 6.39 -1.12 -8.18
C GLU A 50 6.25 0.36 -7.81
N ALA A 51 6.88 1.24 -8.59
CA ALA A 51 6.80 2.70 -8.39
C ALA A 51 5.39 3.23 -8.60
N ARG A 52 4.65 2.69 -9.58
CA ARG A 52 3.25 3.09 -9.80
C ARG A 52 2.36 2.69 -8.62
N LEU A 53 2.54 1.48 -8.09
CA LEU A 53 1.83 0.98 -6.91
C LEU A 53 2.14 1.76 -5.62
N GLU A 54 3.28 2.45 -5.55
CA GLU A 54 3.63 3.28 -4.39
C GLU A 54 2.72 4.50 -4.23
N GLY A 55 2.24 5.06 -5.34
CA GLY A 55 1.33 6.21 -5.34
C GLY A 55 -0.15 5.87 -5.14
N GLU A 56 -0.52 4.59 -5.13
CA GLU A 56 -1.92 4.16 -5.05
C GLU A 56 -2.46 4.22 -3.62
N SER A 57 -3.69 4.70 -3.46
CA SER A 57 -4.42 4.65 -2.18
C SER A 57 -4.75 3.21 -1.77
N VAL A 58 -5.11 3.01 -0.49
CA VAL A 58 -5.52 1.70 0.03
C VAL A 58 -6.66 1.09 -0.81
N GLU A 59 -7.69 1.88 -1.11
CA GLU A 59 -8.84 1.44 -1.91
C GLU A 59 -8.44 1.03 -3.33
N GLN A 60 -7.56 1.80 -3.98
CA GLN A 60 -7.03 1.43 -5.28
C GLN A 60 -6.22 0.14 -5.23
N LEU A 61 -5.39 -0.04 -4.19
CA LEU A 61 -4.61 -1.27 -4.00
C LEU A 61 -5.50 -2.49 -3.76
N GLU A 62 -6.62 -2.34 -3.04
CA GLU A 62 -7.61 -3.41 -2.86
C GLU A 62 -8.30 -3.77 -4.19
N ASN A 63 -8.75 -2.79 -4.96
CA ASN A 63 -9.32 -3.02 -6.29
C ASN A 63 -8.31 -3.66 -7.28
N LEU A 64 -7.05 -3.26 -7.18
CA LEU A 64 -5.95 -3.86 -7.94
C LEU A 64 -5.67 -5.29 -7.48
N MET A 65 -5.87 -5.64 -6.20
CA MET A 65 -5.76 -7.02 -5.73
C MET A 65 -6.78 -7.93 -6.41
N ASP A 66 -8.04 -7.51 -6.48
CA ASP A 66 -9.08 -8.28 -7.16
C ASP A 66 -8.74 -8.48 -8.65
N SER A 67 -8.28 -7.40 -9.30
CA SER A 67 -7.80 -7.43 -10.68
C SER A 67 -6.61 -8.38 -10.84
N ALA A 68 -5.64 -8.31 -9.93
CA ALA A 68 -4.44 -9.13 -9.91
C ALA A 68 -4.71 -10.61 -9.67
N ILE A 69 -5.89 -11.00 -9.19
CA ILE A 69 -6.33 -12.39 -9.07
C ILE A 69 -7.11 -12.81 -10.33
N ALA A 70 -7.91 -11.91 -10.92
CA ALA A 70 -8.78 -12.19 -12.05
C ALA A 70 -8.04 -12.30 -13.41
N VAL A 71 -7.01 -11.48 -13.64
CA VAL A 71 -6.27 -11.45 -14.92
C VAL A 71 -5.46 -12.73 -15.14
N SER A 72 -5.20 -13.07 -16.41
CA SER A 72 -4.43 -14.28 -16.77
C SER A 72 -2.95 -14.00 -17.03
N SER A 73 -2.56 -12.73 -17.14
CA SER A 73 -1.18 -12.33 -17.43
C SER A 73 -0.78 -11.02 -16.73
N LEU A 74 0.52 -10.82 -16.54
CA LEU A 74 1.05 -9.56 -16.02
C LEU A 74 0.73 -8.38 -16.95
N ASN A 75 0.75 -8.60 -18.26
CA ASN A 75 0.47 -7.55 -19.24
C ASN A 75 -0.96 -7.01 -19.12
N GLU A 76 -1.96 -7.89 -18.91
CA GLU A 76 -3.34 -7.48 -18.62
C GLU A 76 -3.43 -6.64 -17.34
N PHE A 77 -2.73 -7.06 -16.29
CA PHE A 77 -2.68 -6.30 -15.04
C PHE A 77 -2.06 -4.91 -15.24
N VAL A 78 -0.95 -4.82 -15.97
CA VAL A 78 -0.28 -3.55 -16.28
C VAL A 78 -1.23 -2.61 -17.03
N VAL A 79 -2.00 -3.11 -18.00
CA VAL A 79 -3.01 -2.28 -18.70
C VAL A 79 -4.05 -1.70 -17.72
N ILE A 80 -4.40 -2.40 -16.65
CA ILE A 80 -5.33 -1.90 -15.63
C ILE A 80 -4.66 -0.85 -14.74
N LEU A 81 -3.42 -1.11 -14.31
CA LEU A 81 -2.66 -0.24 -13.40
C LEU A 81 -2.34 1.15 -13.99
N PHE A 82 -2.17 1.24 -15.31
CA PHE A 82 -1.82 2.49 -16.01
C PHE A 82 -3.01 3.17 -16.69
N ARG A 83 -4.24 2.73 -16.42
CA ARG A 83 -5.45 3.50 -16.76
C ARG A 83 -5.69 4.61 -15.76
#